data_AF-A0A520JSM4-F1
#
_entry.id   AF-A0A520JSM4-F1
#
_cell.length_a   1.000
_cell.length_b   1.000
_cell.length_c   1.000
_cell.angle_alpha   90.00
_cell.angle_beta   90.00
_cell.angle_gamma   90.00
#
_symmetry.space_group_name_H-M   'P 1'
#
loop_
_entity.id
_entity.type
_entity.pdbx_description
1 polymer ?
#
loop_
_entity_poly.entity_id
_entity_poly.type
_entity_poly.pdbx_seq_one_letter_code
_entity_poly.pdbx_strand_id
1 'polypeptide(L)'
;TAKELNVIPQIGIRTKLYSKGSGKWESSGGDNSKFGLNTTEILEVIKTLKDNGMLSSLNMLHFHIGSQVTAVSHIQKAVKEAARIYAKLQRGGANIQYFNIGGGLGVNYDSSKTSSFSSTNYTLQEYANNVVSTLKTICDEENAPYPTIISESGRAIAAHHSMLIINIPGRKNVKQYDEVTVNEKDPIIVHELHDCYRKIGIRNYEECYHDAIYLKERLINLFSLGKLGLEEKSKGETLFWKICQCVTSFASEEGNTSEQIQKLGKHLSNKYLGNFSIFQSIPDSWAINQLFPVLPIHRLNEKPTCKGTIIDLTCDSDGEINQFIDQTHTKELLELHQLNDEPYYLAITLIGAYQDTMGDCHNLFGTVNEVHIAQKNNDNWYIKHIIPADTTANVLNNMKYETAGLLKTLNKALEREQTIETENFIKLYKEELGKPTYLHLQSLRFAEID
;
A
#
# COMPACT_ATOMS: atom_id res chain seq x y z
N THR A 1 24.64 -33.05 -13.75
CA THR A 1 24.76 -31.62 -14.10
C THR A 1 26.17 -31.04 -14.04
N ALA A 2 26.86 -30.80 -12.91
CA ALA A 2 28.22 -30.19 -12.97
C ALA A 2 29.30 -31.11 -13.57
N LYS A 3 29.31 -32.40 -13.18
CA LYS A 3 30.18 -33.43 -13.77
C LYS A 3 29.85 -33.70 -15.24
N GLU A 4 28.56 -33.73 -15.59
CA GLU A 4 28.10 -33.88 -16.98
C GLU A 4 28.54 -32.72 -17.87
N LEU A 5 28.57 -31.50 -17.33
CA LEU A 5 28.99 -30.30 -18.03
C LEU A 5 30.50 -30.03 -17.94
N ASN A 6 31.26 -30.87 -17.22
CA ASN A 6 32.69 -30.72 -16.97
C ASN A 6 33.08 -29.33 -16.44
N VAL A 7 32.32 -28.81 -15.47
CA VAL A 7 32.56 -27.50 -14.83
C VAL A 7 32.79 -27.64 -13.33
N ILE A 8 33.66 -26.76 -12.78
CA ILE A 8 33.85 -26.62 -11.34
C ILE A 8 32.79 -25.63 -10.83
N PRO A 9 31.80 -26.07 -10.03
CA PRO A 9 30.77 -25.17 -9.52
C PRO A 9 31.35 -24.18 -8.52
N GLN A 10 30.81 -22.96 -8.50
CA GLN A 10 31.00 -22.01 -7.42
C GLN A 10 29.80 -22.12 -6.48
N ILE A 11 30.04 -22.47 -5.22
CA ILE A 11 28.99 -22.85 -4.27
C ILE A 11 28.93 -21.81 -3.15
N GLY A 12 27.73 -21.29 -2.91
CA GLY A 12 27.39 -20.58 -1.69
C GLY A 12 26.45 -21.40 -0.82
N ILE A 13 26.63 -21.32 0.50
CA ILE A 13 25.66 -21.88 1.46
C ILE A 13 24.87 -20.75 2.11
N ARG A 14 23.55 -20.94 2.22
CA ARG A 14 22.70 -20.08 3.05
C ARG A 14 22.62 -20.69 4.44
N THR A 15 23.03 -19.97 5.48
CA THR A 15 22.89 -20.43 6.87
C THR A 15 21.58 -19.97 7.46
N LYS A 16 20.95 -20.83 8.27
CA LYS A 16 19.95 -20.40 9.23
C LYS A 16 20.64 -19.69 10.39
N LEU A 17 19.99 -18.66 10.91
CA LEU A 17 20.45 -17.92 12.09
C LEU A 17 19.39 -18.04 13.18
N TYR A 18 19.79 -18.08 14.43
CA TYR A 18 18.87 -17.91 15.57
C TYR A 18 18.38 -16.47 15.66
N SER A 19 19.23 -15.52 15.24
CA SER A 19 18.88 -14.11 15.15
C SER A 19 17.74 -13.89 14.14
N LYS A 20 16.63 -13.32 14.62
CA LYS A 20 15.48 -12.93 13.79
C LYS A 20 15.61 -11.48 13.31
N GLY A 21 14.93 -11.19 12.20
CA GLY A 21 14.71 -9.83 11.71
C GLY A 21 13.78 -9.03 12.63
N SER A 22 13.14 -8.02 12.05
CA SER A 22 12.10 -7.22 12.72
C SER A 22 11.02 -6.89 11.70
N GLY A 23 9.90 -6.38 12.19
CA GLY A 23 8.85 -5.87 11.32
C GLY A 23 7.97 -6.96 10.71
N LYS A 24 7.28 -6.61 9.61
CA LYS A 24 6.30 -7.48 8.92
C LYS A 24 6.92 -8.74 8.29
N TRP A 25 8.25 -8.78 8.17
CA TRP A 25 9.00 -9.87 7.54
C TRP A 25 9.83 -10.70 8.53
N GLU A 26 9.58 -10.59 9.84
CA GLU A 26 10.34 -11.32 10.88
C GLU A 26 10.41 -12.84 10.64
N SER A 27 9.32 -13.43 10.14
CA SER A 27 9.21 -14.87 9.83
C SER A 27 10.11 -15.34 8.68
N SER A 28 10.73 -14.42 7.93
CA SER A 28 11.66 -14.73 6.85
C SER A 28 13.07 -15.09 7.36
N GLY A 29 13.39 -14.74 8.61
CA GLY A 29 14.63 -15.12 9.30
C GLY A 29 14.38 -16.11 10.45
N GLY A 30 15.44 -16.45 11.19
CA GLY A 30 15.33 -17.39 12.32
C GLY A 30 15.45 -18.87 11.94
N ASP A 31 15.44 -19.73 12.95
CA ASP A 31 15.58 -21.19 12.82
C ASP A 31 14.42 -21.84 12.04
N ASN A 32 13.22 -21.27 12.17
CA ASN A 32 12.01 -21.68 11.44
C ASN A 32 11.91 -21.13 10.01
N SER A 33 12.95 -20.46 9.50
CA SER A 33 12.93 -19.92 8.14
C SER A 33 12.77 -21.02 7.09
N LYS A 34 12.06 -20.69 6.01
CA LYS A 34 11.76 -21.60 4.87
C LYS A 34 13.03 -22.10 4.16
N PHE A 35 14.12 -21.34 4.21
CA PHE A 35 15.34 -21.60 3.46
C PHE A 35 16.59 -21.41 4.33
N GLY A 36 17.62 -22.17 4.01
CA GLY A 36 18.91 -22.14 4.71
C GLY A 36 19.18 -23.47 5.41
N LEU A 37 20.46 -23.72 5.65
CA LEU A 37 20.97 -24.90 6.31
C LEU A 37 21.19 -24.62 7.79
N ASN A 38 20.76 -25.55 8.64
CA ASN A 38 21.15 -25.57 10.05
C ASN A 38 22.61 -26.06 10.20
N THR A 39 23.15 -25.99 11.41
CA THR A 39 24.55 -26.37 11.68
C THR A 39 24.87 -27.81 11.27
N THR A 40 23.96 -28.76 11.49
CA THR A 40 24.16 -30.17 11.12
C THR A 40 24.27 -30.32 9.62
N GLU A 41 23.34 -29.72 8.88
CA GLU A 41 23.32 -29.75 7.41
C GLU A 41 24.56 -29.05 6.81
N ILE A 42 25.03 -27.96 7.41
CA ILE A 42 26.26 -27.28 7.00
C ILE A 42 27.47 -28.24 7.14
N LEU A 43 27.58 -28.96 8.27
CA LEU A 43 28.67 -29.92 8.48
C LEU A 43 28.59 -31.09 7.51
N GLU A 44 27.40 -31.56 7.15
CA GLU A 44 27.19 -32.58 6.12
C GLU A 44 27.61 -32.12 4.73
N VAL A 45 27.31 -30.87 4.37
CA VAL A 45 27.77 -30.25 3.11
C VAL A 45 29.30 -30.17 3.08
N ILE A 46 29.93 -29.71 4.16
CA ILE A 46 31.40 -29.65 4.24
C ILE A 46 32.01 -31.03 4.08
N LYS A 47 31.46 -32.05 4.76
CA LYS A 47 31.93 -33.43 4.65
C LYS A 47 31.81 -33.92 3.20
N THR A 48 30.65 -33.72 2.58
CA THR A 48 30.40 -34.11 1.19
C THR A 48 31.40 -33.44 0.23
N LEU A 49 31.67 -32.14 0.41
CA LEU A 49 32.63 -31.42 -0.41
C LEU A 49 34.07 -31.90 -0.17
N LYS A 50 34.45 -32.20 1.08
CA LYS A 50 35.77 -32.78 1.41
C LYS A 50 35.96 -34.15 0.77
N ASP A 51 34.97 -35.04 0.90
CA ASP A 51 35.01 -36.40 0.37
C ASP A 51 35.14 -36.42 -1.17
N ASN A 52 34.72 -35.35 -1.84
CA ASN A 52 34.84 -35.17 -3.28
C ASN A 52 36.02 -34.27 -3.71
N GLY A 53 36.86 -33.77 -2.78
CA GLY A 53 37.96 -32.86 -3.11
C GLY A 53 37.53 -31.48 -3.60
N MET A 54 36.30 -31.07 -3.30
CA MET A 54 35.64 -29.86 -3.80
C MET A 54 35.44 -28.78 -2.73
N LEU A 55 36.11 -28.86 -1.58
CA LEU A 55 35.94 -27.87 -0.51
C LEU A 55 36.28 -26.45 -0.96
N SER A 56 37.23 -26.30 -1.88
CA SER A 56 37.60 -25.01 -2.49
C SER A 56 36.50 -24.40 -3.37
N SER A 57 35.50 -25.19 -3.78
CA SER A 57 34.32 -24.71 -4.50
C SER A 57 33.35 -23.94 -3.61
N LEU A 58 33.42 -24.13 -2.29
CA LEU A 58 32.63 -23.36 -1.32
C LEU A 58 33.27 -21.99 -1.12
N ASN A 59 32.69 -20.97 -1.76
CA ASN A 59 33.27 -19.63 -1.84
C ASN A 59 32.39 -18.52 -1.21
N MET A 60 31.15 -18.83 -0.81
CA MET A 60 30.23 -17.83 -0.28
C MET A 60 29.46 -18.35 0.95
N LEU A 61 29.39 -17.53 1.99
CA LEU A 61 28.40 -17.66 3.06
C LEU A 61 27.32 -16.61 2.84
N HIS A 62 26.06 -17.04 2.87
CA HIS A 62 24.89 -16.19 2.73
C HIS A 62 23.98 -16.32 3.94
N PHE A 63 23.35 -15.23 4.37
CA PHE A 63 22.19 -15.25 5.26
C PHE A 63 21.23 -14.13 4.86
N HIS A 64 19.97 -14.27 5.25
CA HIS A 64 18.97 -13.24 5.01
C HIS A 64 17.96 -13.22 6.16
N ILE A 65 17.79 -12.06 6.80
CA ILE A 65 16.94 -11.86 7.98
C ILE A 65 15.57 -11.25 7.66
N GLY A 66 15.25 -11.06 6.37
CA GLY A 66 13.99 -10.47 5.90
C GLY A 66 14.16 -9.09 5.28
N SER A 67 13.09 -8.59 4.65
CA SER A 67 13.01 -7.22 4.11
C SER A 67 12.69 -6.21 5.20
N GLN A 68 13.05 -4.93 4.98
CA GLN A 68 12.68 -3.80 5.86
C GLN A 68 13.00 -4.08 7.34
N VAL A 69 14.26 -4.39 7.65
CA VAL A 69 14.69 -4.57 9.04
C VAL A 69 14.70 -3.19 9.69
N THR A 70 13.82 -2.97 10.67
CA THR A 70 13.53 -1.63 11.19
C THR A 70 14.54 -1.17 12.23
N ALA A 71 15.23 -2.10 12.90
CA ALA A 71 16.26 -1.77 13.89
C ALA A 71 17.65 -2.36 13.60
N VAL A 72 18.67 -1.50 13.71
CA VAL A 72 20.07 -1.86 13.41
C VAL A 72 20.63 -2.94 14.32
N SER A 73 20.11 -3.04 15.55
CA SER A 73 20.52 -4.06 16.52
C SER A 73 20.24 -5.49 16.05
N HIS A 74 19.21 -5.72 15.24
CA HIS A 74 18.94 -7.03 14.63
C HIS A 74 19.97 -7.38 13.55
N ILE A 75 20.35 -6.39 12.75
CA ILE A 75 21.37 -6.51 11.71
C ILE A 75 22.71 -6.86 12.36
N GLN A 76 23.07 -6.15 13.44
CA GLN A 76 24.30 -6.40 14.18
C GLN A 76 24.34 -7.81 14.78
N LYS A 77 23.25 -8.28 15.40
CA LYS A 77 23.15 -9.65 15.93
C LYS A 77 23.33 -10.70 14.85
N ALA A 78 22.65 -10.54 13.71
CA ALA A 78 22.73 -11.46 12.58
C ALA A 78 24.14 -11.52 11.97
N VAL A 79 24.76 -10.35 11.73
CA VAL A 79 26.15 -10.27 11.23
C VAL A 79 27.11 -10.92 12.21
N LYS A 80 26.96 -10.70 13.52
CA LYS A 80 27.82 -11.30 14.55
C LYS A 80 27.74 -12.82 14.53
N GLU A 81 26.53 -13.38 14.44
CA GLU A 81 26.31 -14.83 14.38
C GLU A 81 26.89 -15.43 13.09
N ALA A 82 26.57 -14.86 11.94
CA ALA A 82 27.08 -15.31 10.65
C ALA A 82 28.61 -15.17 10.53
N ALA A 83 29.21 -14.11 11.08
CA ALA A 83 30.65 -13.91 11.09
C ALA A 83 31.38 -15.00 11.89
N ARG A 84 30.78 -15.49 12.98
CA ARG A 84 31.33 -16.64 13.73
C ARG A 84 31.27 -17.91 12.88
N ILE A 85 30.16 -18.16 12.20
CA ILE A 85 30.02 -19.31 11.29
C ILE A 85 31.09 -19.23 10.19
N TYR A 86 31.21 -18.08 9.52
CA TYR A 86 32.26 -17.81 8.53
C TYR A 86 33.66 -18.16 9.05
N ALA A 87 34.03 -17.65 10.23
CA ALA A 87 35.35 -17.90 10.80
C ALA A 87 35.60 -19.40 11.10
N LYS A 88 34.59 -20.15 11.57
CA LYS A 88 34.73 -21.60 11.80
C LYS A 88 34.84 -22.38 10.49
N LEU A 89 34.11 -21.98 9.45
CA LEU A 89 34.20 -22.57 8.11
C LEU A 89 35.59 -22.36 7.51
N GLN A 90 36.13 -21.14 7.63
CA GLN A 90 37.45 -20.79 7.13
C GLN A 90 38.54 -21.61 7.85
N ARG A 91 38.47 -21.71 9.18
CA ARG A 91 39.36 -22.58 9.97
C ARG A 91 39.22 -24.07 9.61
N GLY A 92 38.03 -24.48 9.19
CA GLY A 92 37.73 -25.82 8.70
C GLY A 92 38.29 -26.16 7.31
N GLY A 93 38.96 -25.20 6.65
CA GLY A 93 39.62 -25.34 5.35
C GLY A 93 38.80 -24.86 4.16
N ALA A 94 37.59 -24.32 4.37
CA ALA A 94 36.83 -23.68 3.30
C ALA A 94 37.52 -22.38 2.86
N ASN A 95 37.36 -22.01 1.58
CA ASN A 95 37.92 -20.78 1.02
C ASN A 95 36.79 -19.77 0.73
N ILE A 96 36.11 -19.32 1.78
CA ILE A 96 34.97 -18.42 1.62
C ILE A 96 35.50 -17.01 1.35
N GLN A 97 35.23 -16.51 0.15
CA GLN A 97 35.65 -15.18 -0.31
C GLN A 97 34.53 -14.14 -0.15
N TYR A 98 33.27 -14.58 -0.16
CA TYR A 98 32.11 -13.71 -0.14
C TYR A 98 31.27 -13.91 1.12
N PHE A 99 31.01 -12.81 1.81
CA PHE A 99 30.12 -12.74 2.96
C PHE A 99 28.88 -11.95 2.56
N ASN A 100 27.85 -12.68 2.13
CA ASN A 100 26.61 -12.11 1.65
C ASN A 100 25.61 -11.98 2.80
N ILE A 101 25.25 -10.74 3.14
CA ILE A 101 24.34 -10.43 4.24
C ILE A 101 22.87 -10.39 3.81
N GLY A 102 22.60 -10.68 2.53
CA GLY A 102 21.29 -10.61 1.92
C GLY A 102 20.74 -9.18 1.89
N GLY A 103 19.43 -9.06 1.75
CA GLY A 103 18.71 -7.80 1.89
C GLY A 103 18.46 -7.41 3.35
N GLY A 104 17.56 -6.44 3.54
CA GLY A 104 17.09 -6.03 4.87
C GLY A 104 17.39 -4.59 5.22
N LEU A 105 18.27 -3.91 4.48
CA LEU A 105 18.40 -2.45 4.52
C LEU A 105 17.02 -1.82 4.25
N GLY A 106 16.45 -1.18 5.27
CA GLY A 106 15.12 -0.61 5.21
C GLY A 106 15.09 0.78 4.58
N VAL A 107 13.89 1.19 4.21
CA VAL A 107 13.57 2.54 3.71
C VAL A 107 12.69 3.23 4.73
N ASN A 108 12.92 4.52 4.95
CA ASN A 108 12.10 5.30 5.85
C ASN A 108 10.89 5.86 5.07
N TYR A 109 9.74 5.21 5.19
CA TYR A 109 8.52 5.64 4.50
C TYR A 109 7.75 6.70 5.27
N ASP A 110 7.76 6.67 6.60
CA ASP A 110 6.95 7.57 7.45
C ASP A 110 7.72 8.77 8.03
N SER A 111 9.01 8.90 7.71
CA SER A 111 9.93 9.95 8.20
C SER A 111 10.22 9.95 9.71
N SER A 112 9.61 9.06 10.50
CA SER A 112 9.72 9.04 11.97
C SER A 112 11.12 8.70 12.48
N LYS A 113 11.93 7.99 11.67
CA LYS A 113 13.26 7.48 12.04
C LYS A 113 13.22 6.59 13.30
N THR A 114 12.11 5.87 13.46
CA THR A 114 11.91 4.91 14.55
C THR A 114 12.03 3.47 14.05
N SER A 115 11.94 2.50 14.96
CA SER A 115 11.84 1.08 14.61
C SER A 115 10.41 0.64 14.24
N SER A 116 9.53 1.58 13.86
CA SER A 116 8.19 1.28 13.34
C SER A 116 8.27 0.41 12.08
N PHE A 117 7.18 -0.31 11.76
CA PHE A 117 7.12 -1.19 10.60
C PHE A 117 7.35 -0.51 9.24
N SER A 118 7.12 0.81 9.18
CA SER A 118 7.27 1.63 7.97
C SER A 118 8.51 2.55 8.02
N SER A 119 9.41 2.37 9.00
CA SER A 119 10.60 3.20 9.21
C SER A 119 11.84 2.35 9.51
N THR A 120 12.98 3.04 9.64
CA THR A 120 14.22 2.52 10.20
C THR A 120 14.74 3.43 11.31
N ASN A 121 15.33 2.86 12.36
CA ASN A 121 15.97 3.62 13.45
C ASN A 121 17.45 3.94 13.20
N TYR A 122 17.88 3.82 11.94
CA TYR A 122 19.28 3.94 11.55
C TYR A 122 19.43 4.60 10.19
N THR A 123 20.63 5.11 9.92
CA THR A 123 21.02 5.68 8.63
C THR A 123 21.75 4.65 7.75
N LEU A 124 21.88 4.92 6.45
CA LEU A 124 22.69 4.11 5.55
C LEU A 124 24.15 3.96 6.03
N GLN A 125 24.75 5.06 6.51
CA GLN A 125 26.12 5.03 7.00
C GLN A 125 26.24 4.21 8.29
N GLU A 126 25.28 4.33 9.19
CA GLU A 126 25.24 3.53 10.42
C GLU A 126 25.07 2.03 10.12
N TYR A 127 24.22 1.68 9.16
CA TYR A 127 24.08 0.31 8.67
C TYR A 127 25.43 -0.23 8.17
N ALA A 128 26.10 0.50 7.27
CA ALA A 128 27.40 0.10 6.73
C ALA A 128 28.46 -0.03 7.83
N ASN A 129 28.54 0.94 8.75
CA ASN A 129 29.47 0.92 9.87
C ASN A 129 29.22 -0.30 10.77
N ASN A 130 27.97 -0.61 11.11
CA ASN A 130 27.63 -1.74 11.97
C ASN A 130 28.00 -3.08 11.31
N VAL A 131 27.73 -3.25 10.02
CA VAL A 131 28.10 -4.45 9.27
C VAL A 131 29.64 -4.62 9.25
N VAL A 132 30.35 -3.59 8.81
CA VAL A 132 31.81 -3.65 8.60
C VAL A 132 32.55 -3.81 9.93
N SER A 133 32.19 -3.00 10.95
CA SER A 133 32.86 -3.06 12.26
C SER A 133 32.61 -4.39 12.98
N THR A 134 31.37 -4.91 12.94
CA THR A 134 31.04 -6.19 13.57
C THR A 134 31.80 -7.34 12.91
N LEU A 135 31.80 -7.40 11.57
CA LEU A 135 32.53 -8.44 10.84
C LEU A 135 34.04 -8.35 11.10
N LYS A 136 34.60 -7.13 11.07
CA LYS A 136 36.02 -6.90 11.37
C LYS A 136 36.41 -7.42 12.75
N THR A 137 35.67 -7.04 13.79
CA THR A 137 35.94 -7.47 15.18
C THR A 137 35.97 -8.99 15.29
N ILE A 138 34.99 -9.68 14.68
CA ILE A 138 34.96 -11.15 14.74
C ILE A 138 36.09 -11.78 13.92
N CYS A 139 36.44 -11.23 12.76
CA CYS A 139 37.56 -11.72 11.97
C CYS A 139 38.90 -11.56 12.72
N ASP A 140 39.11 -10.42 13.38
CA ASP A 140 40.30 -10.16 14.19
C ASP A 140 40.41 -11.14 15.37
N GLU A 141 39.31 -11.34 16.11
CA GLU A 141 39.28 -12.27 17.25
C GLU A 141 39.54 -13.73 16.84
N GLU A 142 39.05 -14.15 15.67
CA GLU A 142 39.17 -15.53 15.20
C GLU A 142 40.40 -15.79 14.33
N ASN A 143 41.21 -14.75 14.06
CA ASN A 143 42.30 -14.73 13.08
C ASN A 143 41.84 -15.22 11.69
N ALA A 144 40.66 -14.78 11.26
CA ALA A 144 40.12 -15.07 9.94
C ALA A 144 40.45 -13.92 8.96
N PRO A 145 40.70 -14.21 7.67
CA PRO A 145 40.84 -13.18 6.64
C PRO A 145 39.53 -12.39 6.49
N TYR A 146 39.63 -11.14 6.04
CA TYR A 146 38.46 -10.33 5.73
C TYR A 146 37.86 -10.75 4.38
N PRO A 147 36.57 -11.14 4.33
CA PRO A 147 35.92 -11.48 3.07
C PRO A 147 35.41 -10.23 2.34
N THR A 148 35.06 -10.38 1.06
CA THR A 148 34.28 -9.39 0.33
C THR A 148 32.84 -9.39 0.85
N ILE A 149 32.33 -8.23 1.25
CA ILE A 149 30.96 -8.08 1.73
C ILE A 149 30.03 -7.86 0.55
N ILE A 150 28.94 -8.61 0.49
CA ILE A 150 27.85 -8.44 -0.48
C ILE A 150 26.57 -8.09 0.28
N SER A 151 25.80 -7.13 -0.24
CA SER A 151 24.47 -6.78 0.25
C SER A 151 23.47 -6.79 -0.90
N GLU A 152 22.30 -7.38 -0.68
CA GLU A 152 21.21 -7.51 -1.66
C GLU A 152 20.10 -6.50 -1.35
N SER A 153 20.48 -5.24 -1.17
CA SER A 153 19.60 -4.15 -0.70
C SER A 153 18.63 -3.61 -1.77
N GLY A 154 17.85 -4.50 -2.39
CA GLY A 154 16.95 -4.16 -3.50
C GLY A 154 15.94 -3.06 -3.19
N ARG A 155 15.21 -3.19 -2.06
CA ARG A 155 14.23 -2.18 -1.62
C ARG A 155 14.86 -0.79 -1.48
N ALA A 156 16.04 -0.71 -0.86
CA ALA A 156 16.72 0.56 -0.62
C ALA A 156 17.13 1.27 -1.93
N ILE A 157 17.54 0.50 -2.94
CA ILE A 157 17.89 1.01 -4.27
C ILE A 157 16.64 1.44 -5.03
N ALA A 158 15.59 0.61 -5.03
CA ALA A 158 14.45 0.78 -5.91
C ALA A 158 13.37 1.71 -5.36
N ALA A 159 13.15 1.83 -4.04
CA ALA A 159 11.96 2.51 -3.52
C ALA A 159 11.77 3.95 -4.05
N HIS A 160 12.84 4.74 -4.12
CA HIS A 160 12.78 6.18 -4.41
C HIS A 160 12.63 6.52 -5.90
N HIS A 161 12.83 5.56 -6.82
CA HIS A 161 12.96 5.87 -8.25
C HIS A 161 11.61 6.10 -8.97
N SER A 162 10.49 5.75 -8.34
CA SER A 162 9.15 5.81 -8.95
C SER A 162 8.13 6.46 -8.03
N MET A 163 7.17 7.15 -8.64
CA MET A 163 5.98 7.71 -8.00
C MET A 163 4.77 7.52 -8.93
N LEU A 164 3.61 7.30 -8.34
CA LEU A 164 2.33 7.27 -9.06
C LEU A 164 1.69 8.65 -8.97
N ILE A 165 1.35 9.24 -10.10
CA ILE A 165 0.55 10.46 -10.16
C ILE A 165 -0.88 10.08 -10.49
N ILE A 166 -1.80 10.41 -9.60
CA ILE A 166 -3.23 10.17 -9.77
C ILE A 166 -3.98 11.49 -9.86
N ASN A 167 -5.03 11.52 -10.67
CA ASN A 167 -5.98 12.61 -10.63
C ASN A 167 -7.15 12.28 -9.70
N ILE A 168 -7.74 13.33 -9.15
CA ILE A 168 -8.90 13.27 -8.26
C ILE A 168 -10.09 13.91 -8.99
N PRO A 169 -10.91 13.13 -9.74
CA PRO A 169 -12.07 13.66 -10.49
C PRO A 169 -13.14 14.32 -9.63
N GLY A 170 -13.20 13.94 -8.36
CA GLY A 170 -14.24 14.41 -7.46
C GLY A 170 -14.05 13.83 -6.07
N ARG A 171 -14.94 14.21 -5.18
CA ARG A 171 -15.04 13.66 -3.84
C ARG A 171 -16.49 13.33 -3.55
N LYS A 172 -16.70 12.28 -2.79
CA LYS A 172 -17.96 12.06 -2.09
C LYS A 172 -17.89 12.90 -0.83
N ASN A 173 -18.66 13.99 -0.81
CA ASN A 173 -18.78 14.83 0.36
C ASN A 173 -19.37 14.01 1.51
N VAL A 174 -19.08 14.43 2.74
CA VAL A 174 -20.01 14.15 3.84
C VAL A 174 -21.35 14.67 3.37
N LYS A 175 -22.36 13.80 3.20
CA LYS A 175 -23.70 14.21 2.76
C LYS A 175 -24.06 15.53 3.45
N GLN A 176 -24.28 16.58 2.68
CA GLN A 176 -24.93 17.76 3.23
C GLN A 176 -26.37 17.34 3.52
N TYR A 177 -26.61 17.06 4.80
CA TYR A 177 -27.92 16.64 5.24
C TYR A 177 -28.84 17.86 5.21
N ASP A 178 -29.82 17.86 4.30
CA ASP A 178 -30.82 18.91 4.21
C ASP A 178 -31.52 19.16 5.55
N GLU A 179 -32.06 20.37 5.74
CA GLU A 179 -32.94 20.64 6.87
C GLU A 179 -34.11 19.66 6.91
N VAL A 180 -34.25 18.98 8.05
CA VAL A 180 -35.33 18.02 8.24
C VAL A 180 -36.50 18.77 8.87
N THR A 181 -37.56 18.97 8.09
CA THR A 181 -38.83 19.45 8.65
C THR A 181 -39.55 18.30 9.34
N VAL A 182 -39.74 18.43 10.65
CA VAL A 182 -40.50 17.48 11.47
C VAL A 182 -41.92 18.00 11.67
N ASN A 183 -42.90 17.20 11.26
CA ASN A 183 -44.32 17.49 11.34
C ASN A 183 -44.95 16.75 12.53
N GLU A 184 -46.10 17.20 13.02
CA GLU A 184 -46.82 16.54 14.13
C GLU A 184 -47.25 15.09 13.84
N LYS A 185 -47.31 14.71 12.57
CA LYS A 185 -47.68 13.36 12.13
C LYS A 185 -46.49 12.42 12.03
N ASP A 186 -45.27 12.93 12.16
CA ASP A 186 -44.09 12.09 12.08
C ASP A 186 -44.05 11.11 13.27
N PRO A 187 -43.50 9.90 13.08
CA PRO A 187 -43.41 8.93 14.15
C PRO A 187 -42.58 9.45 15.34
N ILE A 188 -42.91 8.97 16.54
CA ILE A 188 -42.23 9.37 17.79
C ILE A 188 -40.70 9.27 17.67
N ILE A 189 -40.19 8.26 16.97
CA ILE A 189 -38.74 8.07 16.79
C ILE A 189 -38.06 9.24 16.04
N VAL A 190 -38.75 9.87 15.09
CA VAL A 190 -38.25 11.06 14.37
C VAL A 190 -38.25 12.27 15.30
N HIS A 191 -39.28 12.43 16.14
CA HIS A 191 -39.32 13.48 17.18
C HIS A 191 -38.21 13.29 18.22
N GLU A 192 -37.96 12.07 18.69
CA GLU A 192 -36.89 11.76 19.64
C GLU A 192 -35.50 12.11 19.07
N LEU A 193 -35.23 11.75 17.81
CA LEU A 193 -33.99 12.13 17.12
C LEU A 193 -33.87 13.65 16.94
N HIS A 194 -34.97 14.32 16.59
CA HIS A 194 -34.98 15.76 16.42
C HIS A 194 -34.74 16.51 17.74
N ASP A 195 -35.34 16.02 18.84
CA ASP A 195 -35.11 16.58 20.18
C ASP A 195 -33.67 16.38 20.64
N CYS A 196 -33.08 15.21 20.36
CA CYS A 196 -31.65 14.96 20.60
C CYS A 196 -30.79 15.96 19.82
N TYR A 197 -31.07 16.15 18.52
CA TYR A 197 -30.37 17.12 17.67
C TYR A 197 -30.50 18.56 18.16
N ARG A 198 -31.66 18.97 18.71
CA ARG A 198 -31.85 20.33 19.24
C ARG A 198 -31.17 20.57 20.59
N LYS A 199 -30.97 19.52 21.39
CA LYS A 199 -30.44 19.62 22.76
C LYS A 199 -28.94 19.34 22.84
N ILE A 200 -28.33 18.82 21.77
CA ILE A 200 -26.90 18.54 21.76
C ILE A 200 -26.07 19.82 21.93
N GLY A 201 -25.04 19.73 22.76
CA GLY A 201 -24.09 20.79 23.00
C GLY A 201 -22.77 20.23 23.55
N ILE A 202 -21.80 21.11 23.73
CA ILE A 202 -20.44 20.73 24.15
C ILE A 202 -20.37 19.97 25.47
N ARG A 203 -21.36 20.12 26.36
CA ARG A 203 -21.37 19.46 27.69
C ARG A 203 -22.04 18.08 27.71
N ASN A 204 -22.78 17.72 26.67
CA ASN A 204 -23.62 16.50 26.65
C ASN A 204 -23.56 15.74 25.32
N TYR A 205 -22.62 16.05 24.43
CA TYR A 205 -22.53 15.41 23.11
C TYR A 205 -22.27 13.89 23.20
N GLU A 206 -21.51 13.42 24.20
CA GLU A 206 -21.29 11.97 24.39
C GLU A 206 -22.57 11.24 24.76
N GLU A 207 -23.37 11.79 25.69
CA GLU A 207 -24.68 11.25 26.05
C GLU A 207 -25.64 11.29 24.86
N CYS A 208 -25.73 12.43 24.16
CA CYS A 208 -26.54 12.56 22.96
C CYS A 208 -26.10 11.59 21.84
N TYR A 209 -24.81 11.29 21.74
CA TYR A 209 -24.31 10.31 20.77
C TYR A 209 -24.78 8.89 21.08
N HIS A 210 -24.69 8.47 22.35
CA HIS A 210 -25.21 7.16 22.78
C HIS A 210 -26.72 7.05 22.55
N ASP A 211 -27.48 8.10 22.89
CA ASP A 211 -28.91 8.16 22.61
C ASP A 211 -29.20 8.06 21.12
N ALA A 212 -28.45 8.80 20.28
CA ALA A 212 -28.63 8.77 18.83
C ALA A 212 -28.33 7.38 18.24
N ILE A 213 -27.33 6.65 18.73
CA ILE A 213 -27.06 5.26 18.34
C ILE A 213 -28.26 4.38 18.66
N TYR A 214 -28.76 4.44 19.89
CA TYR A 214 -29.93 3.66 20.32
C TYR A 214 -31.18 3.99 19.48
N LEU A 215 -31.43 5.27 19.21
CA LEU A 215 -32.54 5.73 18.39
C LEU A 215 -32.41 5.27 16.94
N LYS A 216 -31.20 5.27 16.36
CA LYS A 216 -30.95 4.73 15.01
C LYS A 216 -31.24 3.24 14.93
N GLU A 217 -30.83 2.44 15.92
CA GLU A 217 -31.15 1.01 15.96
C GLU A 217 -32.66 0.79 16.02
N ARG A 218 -33.38 1.56 16.84
CA ARG A 218 -34.85 1.52 16.91
C ARG A 218 -35.49 1.92 15.58
N LEU A 219 -34.99 2.96 14.92
CA LEU A 219 -35.45 3.40 13.59
C LEU A 219 -35.31 2.27 12.56
N ILE A 220 -34.15 1.62 12.50
CA ILE A 220 -33.87 0.50 11.59
C ILE A 220 -34.79 -0.70 11.89
N ASN A 221 -34.99 -1.01 13.17
CA ASN A 221 -35.88 -2.10 13.59
C ASN A 221 -37.33 -1.83 13.22
N LEU A 222 -37.85 -0.62 13.48
CA LEU A 222 -39.21 -0.23 13.10
C LEU A 222 -39.41 -0.28 11.59
N PHE A 223 -38.44 0.18 10.80
CA PHE A 223 -38.49 0.07 9.34
C PHE A 223 -38.49 -1.40 8.89
N SER A 224 -37.62 -2.23 9.46
CA SER A 224 -37.53 -3.67 9.12
C SER A 224 -38.81 -4.44 9.47
N LEU A 225 -39.55 -3.98 10.48
CA LEU A 225 -40.88 -4.51 10.86
C LEU A 225 -42.02 -3.93 10.01
N GLY A 226 -41.74 -3.11 9.00
CA GLY A 226 -42.73 -2.47 8.12
C GLY A 226 -43.57 -1.38 8.80
N LYS A 227 -43.08 -0.81 9.91
CA LYS A 227 -43.78 0.23 10.68
C LYS A 227 -43.47 1.66 10.22
N LEU A 228 -42.49 1.84 9.35
CA LEU A 228 -42.04 3.12 8.82
C LEU A 228 -41.98 3.07 7.29
N GLY A 229 -42.31 4.17 6.63
CA GLY A 229 -42.05 4.37 5.21
C GLY A 229 -40.61 4.83 4.96
N LEU A 230 -40.29 5.03 3.68
CA LEU A 230 -38.97 5.52 3.27
C LEU A 230 -38.73 6.97 3.69
N GLU A 231 -39.78 7.80 3.69
CA GLU A 231 -39.67 9.21 4.08
C GLU A 231 -39.31 9.35 5.57
N GLU A 232 -40.00 8.64 6.46
CA GLU A 232 -39.72 8.70 7.91
C GLU A 232 -38.35 8.10 8.25
N LYS A 233 -37.98 7.00 7.58
CA LYS A 233 -36.63 6.44 7.69
C LYS A 233 -35.58 7.46 7.25
N SER A 234 -35.78 8.10 6.10
CA SER A 234 -34.86 9.12 5.59
C SER A 234 -34.72 10.29 6.57
N LYS A 235 -35.82 10.82 7.12
CA LYS A 235 -35.77 11.89 8.13
C LYS A 235 -34.96 11.48 9.35
N GLY A 236 -35.20 10.28 9.88
CA GLY A 236 -34.47 9.75 11.04
C GLY A 236 -32.98 9.54 10.76
N GLU A 237 -32.61 8.97 9.61
CA GLU A 237 -31.21 8.80 9.21
C GLU A 237 -30.50 10.15 9.05
N THR A 238 -31.15 11.12 8.41
CA THR A 238 -30.63 12.48 8.23
C THR A 238 -30.40 13.17 9.58
N LEU A 239 -31.35 13.09 10.51
CA LEU A 239 -31.19 13.62 11.87
C LEU A 239 -30.05 12.95 12.64
N PHE A 240 -29.96 11.62 12.58
CA PHE A 240 -28.87 10.87 13.21
C PHE A 240 -27.50 11.36 12.74
N TRP A 241 -27.33 11.53 11.43
CA TRP A 241 -26.04 11.97 10.90
C TRP A 241 -25.73 13.44 11.20
N LYS A 242 -26.75 14.30 11.29
CA LYS A 242 -26.58 15.68 11.80
C LYS A 242 -26.10 15.70 13.25
N ILE A 243 -26.66 14.84 14.11
CA ILE A 243 -26.17 14.67 15.48
C ILE A 243 -24.70 14.24 15.46
N CYS A 244 -24.34 13.25 14.64
CA CYS A 244 -22.97 12.80 14.52
C CYS A 244 -22.00 13.92 14.07
N GLN A 245 -22.43 14.79 13.15
CA GLN A 245 -21.63 15.97 12.75
C GLN A 245 -21.39 16.92 13.93
N CYS A 246 -22.43 17.23 14.72
CA CYS A 246 -22.30 18.02 15.95
C CYS A 246 -21.35 17.36 16.96
N VAL A 247 -21.47 16.04 17.17
CA VAL A 247 -20.58 15.25 18.03
C VAL A 247 -19.13 15.40 17.60
N THR A 248 -18.82 15.24 16.31
CA THR A 248 -17.43 15.39 15.83
C THR A 248 -16.91 16.83 15.97
N SER A 249 -17.76 17.84 15.81
CA SER A 249 -17.38 19.24 16.02
C SER A 249 -17.03 19.52 17.49
N PHE A 250 -17.94 19.18 18.41
CA PHE A 250 -17.72 19.40 19.84
C PHE A 250 -16.55 18.58 20.39
N ALA A 251 -16.41 17.32 19.96
CA ALA A 251 -15.28 16.48 20.36
C ALA A 251 -13.94 17.07 19.88
N SER A 252 -13.89 17.64 18.66
CA SER A 252 -12.70 18.33 18.17
C SER A 252 -12.39 19.61 18.95
N GLU A 253 -13.40 20.35 19.41
CA GLU A 253 -13.22 21.56 20.22
C GLU A 253 -12.66 21.25 21.61
N GLU A 254 -13.08 20.15 22.23
CA GLU A 254 -12.55 19.67 23.52
C GLU A 254 -11.22 18.91 23.40
N GLY A 255 -10.81 18.53 22.18
CA GLY A 255 -9.65 17.66 21.97
C GLY A 255 -9.88 16.22 22.41
N ASN A 256 -11.13 15.74 22.41
CA ASN A 256 -11.49 14.36 22.70
C ASN A 256 -11.07 13.45 21.54
N THR A 257 -10.10 12.59 21.80
CA THR A 257 -9.53 11.65 20.83
C THR A 257 -9.88 10.19 21.15
N SER A 258 -10.99 9.94 21.85
CA SER A 258 -11.45 8.58 22.14
C SER A 258 -11.66 7.76 20.86
N GLU A 259 -11.46 6.44 20.96
CA GLU A 259 -11.55 5.52 19.82
C GLU A 259 -12.91 5.60 19.10
N GLN A 260 -13.99 5.83 19.85
CA GLN A 260 -15.34 5.97 19.29
C GLN A 260 -15.46 7.23 18.42
N ILE A 261 -14.91 8.36 18.86
CA ILE A 261 -14.92 9.62 18.12
C ILE A 261 -14.02 9.52 16.88
N GLN A 262 -12.86 8.87 16.98
CA GLN A 262 -11.98 8.63 15.83
C GLN A 262 -12.70 7.82 14.75
N LYS A 263 -13.32 6.69 15.13
CA LYS A 263 -14.13 5.87 14.21
C LYS A 263 -15.26 6.68 13.57
N LEU A 264 -15.96 7.50 14.35
CA LEU A 264 -17.03 8.35 13.83
C LEU A 264 -16.49 9.39 12.85
N GLY A 265 -15.39 10.07 13.19
CA GLY A 265 -14.72 11.04 12.32
C GLY A 265 -14.28 10.42 11.00
N LYS A 266 -13.80 9.17 11.02
CA LYS A 266 -13.49 8.40 9.80
C LYS A 266 -14.73 8.13 8.95
N HIS A 267 -15.83 7.68 9.55
CA HIS A 267 -17.09 7.45 8.85
C HIS A 267 -17.69 8.73 8.24
N LEU A 268 -17.47 9.87 8.89
CA LEU A 268 -17.87 11.19 8.45
C LEU A 268 -16.81 11.94 7.64
N SER A 269 -15.73 11.28 7.21
CA SER A 269 -14.68 11.95 6.44
C SER A 269 -15.05 12.03 4.96
N ASN A 270 -14.51 13.04 4.27
CA ASN A 270 -14.64 13.12 2.82
C ASN A 270 -13.89 11.96 2.18
N LYS A 271 -14.46 11.36 1.13
CA LYS A 271 -13.78 10.34 0.34
C LYS A 271 -13.43 10.89 -1.02
N TYR A 272 -12.14 11.09 -1.28
CA TYR A 272 -11.64 11.58 -2.55
C TYR A 272 -11.48 10.41 -3.51
N LEU A 273 -12.20 10.44 -4.63
CA LEU A 273 -12.10 9.41 -5.65
C LEU A 273 -10.80 9.61 -6.42
N GLY A 274 -9.92 8.63 -6.42
CA GLY A 274 -8.70 8.60 -7.22
C GLY A 274 -8.88 7.74 -8.45
N ASN A 275 -8.46 8.25 -9.61
CA ASN A 275 -8.48 7.49 -10.87
C ASN A 275 -7.28 6.54 -10.97
N PHE A 276 -7.31 5.48 -10.17
CA PHE A 276 -6.30 4.42 -10.12
C PHE A 276 -6.88 3.17 -9.48
N SER A 277 -6.06 2.14 -9.30
CA SER A 277 -6.37 0.96 -8.49
C SER A 277 -5.24 0.69 -7.50
N ILE A 278 -5.61 0.50 -6.23
CA ILE A 278 -4.70 0.18 -5.12
C ILE A 278 -4.09 -1.21 -5.34
N PHE A 279 -4.92 -2.18 -5.72
CA PHE A 279 -4.51 -3.56 -6.01
C PHE A 279 -3.48 -3.64 -7.14
N GLN A 280 -3.62 -2.80 -8.16
CA GLN A 280 -2.69 -2.76 -9.28
C GLN A 280 -1.41 -1.96 -9.00
N SER A 281 -1.51 -0.83 -8.27
CA SER A 281 -0.42 0.16 -8.23
C SER A 281 0.33 0.22 -6.89
N ILE A 282 -0.32 -0.16 -5.79
CA ILE A 282 0.25 -0.15 -4.43
C ILE A 282 -0.26 -1.35 -3.60
N PRO A 283 -0.10 -2.60 -4.08
CA PRO A 283 -0.64 -3.78 -3.43
C PRO A 283 -0.15 -3.98 -1.99
N ASP A 284 1.06 -3.50 -1.64
CA ASP A 284 1.55 -3.60 -0.25
C ASP A 284 0.71 -2.75 0.73
N SER A 285 0.04 -1.68 0.25
CA SER A 285 -0.87 -0.88 1.07
C SER A 285 -2.04 -1.74 1.54
N TRP A 286 -2.60 -2.56 0.64
CA TRP A 286 -3.69 -3.47 0.95
C TRP A 286 -3.22 -4.72 1.71
N ALA A 287 -2.21 -5.43 1.17
CA ALA A 287 -1.84 -6.75 1.66
C ALA A 287 -1.18 -6.72 3.05
N ILE A 288 -0.43 -5.64 3.35
CA ILE A 288 0.37 -5.57 4.57
C ILE A 288 0.26 -4.22 5.29
N ASN A 289 -0.68 -3.34 4.94
CA ASN A 289 -0.80 -1.98 5.53
C ASN A 289 0.50 -1.18 5.41
N GLN A 290 1.18 -1.25 4.26
CA GLN A 290 2.39 -0.45 4.00
C GLN A 290 2.00 1.02 3.83
N LEU A 291 2.73 1.91 4.51
CA LEU A 291 2.54 3.35 4.34
C LEU A 291 3.34 3.83 3.13
N PHE A 292 2.71 4.70 2.35
CA PHE A 292 3.34 5.46 1.27
C PHE A 292 3.07 6.96 1.50
N PRO A 293 4.04 7.85 1.28
CA PRO A 293 3.76 9.27 1.31
C PRO A 293 2.84 9.67 0.16
N VAL A 294 1.70 10.26 0.52
CA VAL A 294 0.69 10.79 -0.40
C VAL A 294 0.59 12.30 -0.20
N LEU A 295 0.70 13.06 -1.28
CA LEU A 295 0.68 14.52 -1.24
C LEU A 295 0.12 15.14 -2.53
N PRO A 296 -0.52 16.32 -2.44
CA PRO A 296 -0.76 17.16 -3.61
C PRO A 296 0.56 17.54 -4.27
N ILE A 297 0.60 17.62 -5.59
CA ILE A 297 1.80 18.06 -6.35
C ILE A 297 1.68 19.49 -6.89
N HIS A 298 0.63 20.19 -6.48
CA HIS A 298 0.36 21.57 -6.82
C HIS A 298 -0.37 22.26 -5.68
N ARG A 299 -0.54 23.59 -5.79
CA ARG A 299 -1.15 24.44 -4.76
C ARG A 299 -0.46 24.36 -3.39
N LEU A 300 0.82 23.96 -3.35
CA LEU A 300 1.60 23.78 -2.11
C LEU A 300 1.82 25.06 -1.30
N ASN A 301 1.56 26.23 -1.89
CA ASN A 301 1.60 27.52 -1.20
C ASN A 301 0.26 27.90 -0.54
N GLU A 302 -0.79 27.10 -0.75
CA GLU A 302 -2.10 27.28 -0.14
C GLU A 302 -2.23 26.34 1.06
N LYS A 303 -2.90 26.79 2.13
CA LYS A 303 -3.17 25.93 3.27
C LYS A 303 -4.34 24.99 2.93
N PRO A 304 -4.19 23.66 3.06
CA PRO A 304 -5.31 22.72 2.94
C PRO A 304 -6.42 23.04 3.94
N THR A 305 -7.67 23.04 3.48
CA THR A 305 -8.86 23.36 4.30
C THR A 305 -9.77 22.15 4.49
N CYS A 306 -9.51 21.05 3.81
CA CYS A 306 -10.33 19.84 3.85
C CYS A 306 -9.52 18.66 4.41
N LYS A 307 -10.23 17.65 4.92
CA LYS A 307 -9.65 16.38 5.36
C LYS A 307 -10.44 15.22 4.76
N GLY A 308 -9.76 14.13 4.44
CA GLY A 308 -10.43 12.95 3.89
C GLY A 308 -9.51 11.76 3.66
N THR A 309 -10.11 10.65 3.23
CA THR A 309 -9.41 9.47 2.73
C THR A 309 -9.43 9.44 1.21
N ILE A 310 -8.64 8.55 0.60
CA ILE A 310 -8.58 8.38 -0.85
C ILE A 310 -9.12 7.01 -1.18
N ILE A 311 -10.19 6.95 -1.98
CA ILE A 311 -10.73 5.69 -2.51
C ILE A 311 -10.30 5.51 -3.96
N ASP A 312 -10.10 4.27 -4.38
CA ASP A 312 -9.78 3.95 -5.77
C ASP A 312 -11.07 3.71 -6.61
N LEU A 313 -10.93 3.25 -7.86
CA LEU A 313 -12.07 3.01 -8.75
C LEU A 313 -12.69 1.62 -8.61
N THR A 314 -12.15 0.77 -7.75
CA THR A 314 -12.66 -0.59 -7.60
C THR A 314 -14.01 -0.61 -6.88
N CYS A 315 -14.73 -1.70 -7.04
CA CYS A 315 -15.97 -1.93 -6.29
C CYS A 315 -15.71 -2.56 -4.92
N ASP A 316 -14.45 -2.81 -4.58
CA ASP A 316 -14.04 -3.41 -3.32
C ASP A 316 -13.89 -2.34 -2.24
N SER A 317 -14.44 -2.62 -1.06
CA SER A 317 -14.32 -1.71 0.09
C SER A 317 -12.89 -1.56 0.61
N ASP A 318 -12.00 -2.52 0.29
CA ASP A 318 -10.58 -2.47 0.62
C ASP A 318 -9.81 -1.49 -0.29
N GLY A 319 -10.43 -1.00 -1.36
CA GLY A 319 -9.93 0.04 -2.27
C GLY A 319 -9.87 1.43 -1.62
N GLU A 320 -9.29 1.57 -0.43
CA GLU A 320 -9.18 2.83 0.31
C GLU A 320 -7.83 3.02 1.01
N ILE A 321 -7.15 4.15 0.76
CA ILE A 321 -6.04 4.64 1.58
C ILE A 321 -6.63 5.43 2.74
N ASN A 322 -6.54 4.86 3.93
CA ASN A 322 -7.11 5.44 5.17
C ASN A 322 -6.10 5.57 6.32
N GLN A 323 -4.81 5.43 6.01
CA GLN A 323 -3.70 5.72 6.90
C GLN A 323 -2.65 6.54 6.16
N PHE A 324 -2.26 7.65 6.77
CA PHE A 324 -1.33 8.63 6.23
C PHE A 324 -0.24 8.96 7.24
N ILE A 325 0.83 9.57 6.75
CA ILE A 325 1.99 9.95 7.55
C ILE A 325 1.70 11.26 8.32
N ASP A 326 2.10 11.30 9.58
CA ASP A 326 2.14 12.51 10.42
C ASP A 326 3.52 12.66 11.08
N GLN A 327 3.80 13.81 11.69
CA GLN A 327 5.12 14.16 12.22
C GLN A 327 5.67 13.19 13.27
N THR A 328 4.79 12.56 14.05
CA THR A 328 5.20 11.64 15.14
C THR A 328 4.55 10.26 15.06
N HIS A 329 3.46 10.11 14.31
CA HIS A 329 2.64 8.91 14.22
C HIS A 329 1.98 8.79 12.84
N THR A 330 1.06 7.85 12.69
CA THR A 330 0.11 7.81 11.57
C THR A 330 -1.13 8.62 11.90
N LYS A 331 -1.74 9.24 10.89
CA LYS A 331 -3.06 9.85 10.96
C LYS A 331 -4.03 9.13 10.03
N GLU A 332 -5.33 9.22 10.30
CA GLU A 332 -6.34 8.53 9.50
C GLU A 332 -6.84 9.36 8.31
N LEU A 333 -6.68 10.69 8.36
CA LEU A 333 -7.16 11.61 7.34
C LEU A 333 -6.02 12.42 6.75
N LEU A 334 -6.06 12.64 5.44
CA LEU A 334 -5.12 13.49 4.73
C LEU A 334 -5.68 14.91 4.58
N GLU A 335 -4.86 15.91 4.89
CA GLU A 335 -5.16 17.30 4.59
C GLU A 335 -5.09 17.57 3.08
N LEU A 336 -6.19 18.07 2.51
CA LEU A 336 -6.36 18.31 1.09
C LEU A 336 -6.97 19.70 0.85
N HIS A 337 -6.71 20.26 -0.34
CA HIS A 337 -7.35 21.50 -0.75
C HIS A 337 -8.80 21.25 -1.16
N GLN A 338 -9.65 22.28 -1.03
CA GLN A 338 -10.97 22.28 -1.65
C GLN A 338 -10.82 22.08 -3.17
N LEU A 339 -11.58 21.14 -3.72
CA LEU A 339 -11.62 20.91 -5.17
C LEU A 339 -12.29 22.12 -5.85
N ASN A 340 -11.80 22.46 -7.03
CA ASN A 340 -12.33 23.51 -7.90
C ASN A 340 -12.42 22.96 -9.34
N ASP A 341 -12.72 23.83 -10.31
CA ASP A 341 -12.84 23.43 -11.73
C ASP A 341 -11.50 23.01 -12.38
N GLU A 342 -10.38 23.18 -11.67
CA GLU A 342 -9.04 22.81 -12.16
C GLU A 342 -8.67 21.36 -11.78
N PRO A 343 -7.89 20.66 -12.62
CA PRO A 343 -7.44 19.30 -12.32
C PRO A 343 -6.68 19.20 -10.99
N TYR A 344 -7.13 18.29 -10.12
CA TYR A 344 -6.48 18.03 -8.84
C TYR A 344 -5.67 16.74 -8.89
N TYR A 345 -4.37 16.81 -8.57
CA TYR A 345 -3.45 15.69 -8.68
C TYR A 345 -2.75 15.40 -7.36
N LEU A 346 -2.63 14.12 -7.03
CA LEU A 346 -1.84 13.61 -5.92
C LEU A 346 -0.69 12.76 -6.46
N ALA A 347 0.45 12.79 -5.78
CA ALA A 347 1.51 11.82 -5.94
C ALA A 347 1.49 10.83 -4.77
N ILE A 348 1.66 9.55 -5.10
CA ILE A 348 2.00 8.49 -4.16
C ILE A 348 3.45 8.10 -4.43
N THR A 349 4.32 8.35 -3.46
CA THR A 349 5.77 8.20 -3.64
C THR A 349 6.31 6.96 -2.95
N LEU A 350 7.58 6.65 -3.21
CA LEU A 350 8.28 5.48 -2.65
C LEU A 350 7.72 4.13 -3.11
N ILE A 351 7.07 4.09 -4.28
CA ILE A 351 6.44 2.88 -4.82
C ILE A 351 7.37 2.02 -5.68
N GLY A 352 8.62 2.45 -5.92
CA GLY A 352 9.50 1.78 -6.88
C GLY A 352 10.01 0.39 -6.48
N ALA A 353 9.68 -0.11 -5.29
CA ALA A 353 10.04 -1.44 -4.85
C ALA A 353 8.80 -2.33 -4.68
N TYR A 354 8.83 -3.51 -5.29
CA TYR A 354 7.79 -4.56 -5.29
C TYR A 354 6.47 -4.24 -6.00
N GLN A 355 6.01 -2.99 -6.02
CA GLN A 355 4.62 -2.66 -6.37
C GLN A 355 4.27 -3.10 -7.81
N ASP A 356 5.08 -2.73 -8.79
CA ASP A 356 4.82 -3.04 -10.21
C ASP A 356 4.76 -4.55 -10.50
N THR A 357 5.54 -5.35 -9.77
CA THR A 357 5.61 -6.81 -9.99
C THR A 357 4.47 -7.55 -9.29
N MET A 358 3.93 -6.99 -8.20
CA MET A 358 2.87 -7.61 -7.41
C MET A 358 1.47 -7.11 -7.77
N GLY A 359 1.38 -6.06 -8.58
CA GLY A 359 0.11 -5.49 -9.00
C GLY A 359 -0.78 -6.52 -9.71
N ASP A 360 -2.05 -6.57 -9.30
CA ASP A 360 -3.06 -7.44 -9.89
C ASP A 360 -4.16 -6.65 -10.62
N CYS A 361 -4.79 -7.29 -11.60
CA CYS A 361 -5.85 -6.68 -12.40
C CYS A 361 -7.23 -6.80 -11.74
N HIS A 362 -7.36 -6.45 -10.46
CA HIS A 362 -8.64 -6.39 -9.76
C HIS A 362 -9.63 -5.52 -10.55
N ASN A 363 -10.87 -5.98 -10.71
CA ASN A 363 -11.87 -5.35 -11.59
C ASN A 363 -11.41 -5.11 -13.04
N LEU A 364 -10.44 -5.88 -13.52
CA LEU A 364 -9.84 -5.74 -14.85
C LEU A 364 -9.16 -4.38 -15.08
N PHE A 365 -8.78 -3.66 -14.02
CA PHE A 365 -7.89 -2.50 -14.15
C PHE A 365 -6.47 -3.01 -14.41
N GLY A 366 -5.95 -2.75 -15.61
CA GLY A 366 -4.58 -3.13 -15.95
C GLY A 366 -3.56 -2.06 -15.53
N THR A 367 -2.32 -2.22 -15.98
CA THR A 367 -1.23 -1.29 -15.66
C THR A 367 -1.51 0.14 -16.10
N VAL A 368 -1.02 1.12 -15.34
CA VAL A 368 -1.07 2.55 -15.68
C VAL A 368 -0.02 2.93 -16.73
N ASN A 369 -0.13 4.14 -17.30
CA ASN A 369 0.94 4.66 -18.16
C ASN A 369 2.20 4.90 -17.33
N GLU A 370 3.35 4.47 -17.83
CA GLU A 370 4.65 4.70 -17.21
C GLU A 370 5.50 5.62 -18.09
N VAL A 371 6.15 6.59 -17.46
CA VAL A 371 6.99 7.57 -18.15
C VAL A 371 8.36 7.58 -17.49
N HIS A 372 9.40 7.25 -18.26
CA HIS A 372 10.78 7.36 -17.80
C HIS A 372 11.28 8.77 -18.07
N ILE A 373 11.53 9.53 -17.01
CA ILE A 373 12.06 10.88 -17.10
C ILE A 373 13.56 10.84 -16.86
N ALA A 374 14.33 11.49 -17.74
CA ALA A 374 15.77 11.62 -17.60
C ALA A 374 16.17 13.08 -17.57
N GLN A 375 17.24 13.37 -16.82
CA GLN A 375 17.84 14.69 -16.75
C GLN A 375 19.14 14.69 -17.56
N LYS A 376 19.33 15.65 -18.47
CA LYS A 376 20.58 15.79 -19.23
C LYS A 376 21.60 16.64 -18.46
N ASN A 377 21.16 17.81 -17.97
CA ASN A 377 21.89 18.77 -17.15
C ASN A 377 20.92 19.33 -16.07
N ASN A 378 21.41 20.06 -15.07
CA ASN A 378 20.67 20.49 -13.86
C ASN A 378 19.24 21.04 -14.05
N ASP A 379 18.88 21.58 -15.21
CA ASP A 379 17.53 22.11 -15.46
C ASP A 379 16.82 21.56 -16.71
N ASN A 380 17.42 20.56 -17.39
CA ASN A 380 16.86 20.03 -18.64
C ASN A 380 16.39 18.59 -18.48
N TRP A 381 15.10 18.44 -18.24
CA TRP A 381 14.39 17.17 -18.15
C TRP A 381 13.73 16.82 -19.48
N TYR A 382 13.76 15.54 -19.83
CA TYR A 382 13.08 15.03 -21.02
C TYR A 382 12.48 13.66 -20.78
N ILE A 383 11.41 13.36 -21.52
CA ILE A 383 10.81 12.04 -21.54
C ILE A 383 11.69 11.13 -22.38
N LYS A 384 12.27 10.11 -21.73
CA LYS A 384 13.14 9.12 -22.37
C LYS A 384 12.33 7.97 -22.97
N HIS A 385 11.29 7.52 -22.27
CA HIS A 385 10.48 6.39 -22.67
C HIS A 385 9.05 6.57 -22.16
N ILE A 386 8.07 6.08 -22.92
CA ILE A 386 6.66 6.02 -22.54
C ILE A 386 6.20 4.58 -22.75
N ILE A 387 5.68 3.96 -21.70
CA ILE A 387 5.01 2.66 -21.75
C ILE A 387 3.51 2.95 -21.61
N PRO A 388 2.70 2.61 -22.62
CA PRO A 388 1.26 2.85 -22.55
C PRO A 388 0.62 1.94 -21.51
N ALA A 389 -0.43 2.45 -20.85
CA ALA A 389 -1.31 1.68 -19.98
C ALA A 389 -1.93 0.49 -20.73
N ASP A 390 -2.30 -0.54 -19.98
CA ASP A 390 -3.11 -1.63 -20.53
C ASP A 390 -4.46 -1.11 -21.00
N THR A 391 -4.84 -1.50 -22.20
CA THR A 391 -6.19 -1.27 -22.73
C THR A 391 -7.17 -2.33 -22.25
N THR A 392 -8.47 -2.06 -22.35
CA THR A 392 -9.50 -3.08 -22.10
C THR A 392 -9.25 -4.36 -22.93
N ALA A 393 -8.80 -4.21 -24.19
CA ALA A 393 -8.40 -5.34 -25.02
C ALA A 393 -7.20 -6.12 -24.46
N ASN A 394 -6.17 -5.43 -23.93
CA ASN A 394 -5.01 -6.10 -23.32
C ASN A 394 -5.44 -6.96 -22.13
N VAL A 395 -6.23 -6.41 -21.22
CA VAL A 395 -6.67 -7.14 -20.03
C VAL A 395 -7.60 -8.30 -20.38
N LEU A 396 -8.52 -8.12 -21.33
CA LEU A 396 -9.39 -9.21 -21.80
C LEU A 396 -8.58 -10.36 -22.42
N ASN A 397 -7.57 -10.04 -23.24
CA ASN A 397 -6.66 -11.05 -23.80
C ASN A 397 -5.88 -11.79 -22.71
N ASN A 398 -5.44 -11.09 -21.65
CA ASN A 398 -4.80 -11.71 -20.49
C ASN A 398 -5.74 -12.70 -19.80
N MET A 399 -7.04 -12.38 -19.74
CA MET A 399 -8.12 -13.24 -19.25
C MET A 399 -8.58 -14.32 -20.26
N LYS A 400 -7.83 -14.53 -21.34
CA LYS A 400 -8.08 -15.54 -22.40
C LYS A 400 -9.33 -15.29 -23.24
N TYR A 401 -9.85 -14.06 -23.26
CA TYR A 401 -10.86 -13.64 -24.23
C TYR A 401 -10.20 -13.14 -25.51
N GLU A 402 -10.63 -13.65 -26.66
CA GLU A 402 -10.21 -13.14 -27.95
C GLU A 402 -11.11 -11.96 -28.36
N THR A 403 -10.57 -10.75 -28.34
CA THR A 403 -11.34 -9.52 -28.66
C THR A 403 -11.91 -9.52 -30.08
N ALA A 404 -11.22 -10.14 -31.03
CA ALA A 404 -11.74 -10.35 -32.39
C ALA A 404 -12.98 -11.28 -32.41
N GLY A 405 -12.99 -12.31 -31.57
CA GLY A 405 -14.12 -13.22 -31.38
C GLY A 405 -15.32 -12.53 -30.73
N LEU A 406 -15.08 -11.67 -29.73
CA LEU A 406 -16.11 -10.84 -29.10
C LEU A 406 -16.77 -9.91 -30.12
N LEU A 407 -15.96 -9.22 -30.93
CA LEU A 407 -16.45 -8.36 -32.01
C LEU A 407 -17.28 -9.14 -33.02
N LYS A 408 -16.83 -10.33 -33.46
CA LYS A 408 -17.58 -11.17 -34.40
C LYS A 408 -18.94 -11.58 -33.83
N THR A 409 -18.98 -11.92 -32.54
CA THR A 409 -20.21 -12.30 -31.84
C THR A 409 -21.18 -11.12 -31.74
N LEU A 410 -20.67 -9.92 -31.41
CA LEU A 410 -21.46 -8.70 -31.36
C LEU A 410 -22.05 -8.34 -32.74
N ASN A 411 -21.22 -8.39 -33.80
CA ASN A 411 -21.69 -8.15 -35.16
C ASN A 411 -22.84 -9.11 -35.54
N LYS A 412 -22.68 -10.41 -35.24
CA LYS A 412 -23.70 -11.42 -35.52
C LYS A 412 -25.01 -11.18 -34.76
N ALA A 413 -24.93 -10.75 -33.49
CA ALA A 413 -26.10 -10.44 -32.69
C ALA A 413 -26.91 -9.27 -33.26
N LEU A 414 -26.22 -8.32 -33.90
CA LEU A 414 -26.79 -7.08 -34.43
C LEU A 414 -27.14 -7.15 -35.94
N GLU A 415 -26.90 -8.29 -36.60
CA GLU A 415 -27.14 -8.48 -38.05
C GLU A 415 -28.58 -8.19 -38.48
N ARG A 416 -29.57 -8.32 -37.59
CA ARG A 416 -31.00 -8.13 -37.91
C ARG A 416 -31.47 -6.67 -37.83
N GLU A 417 -30.71 -5.81 -37.18
CA GLU A 417 -31.11 -4.43 -36.88
C GLU A 417 -30.22 -3.39 -37.58
N GLN A 418 -29.54 -3.76 -38.68
CA GLN A 418 -28.57 -2.95 -39.44
C GLN A 418 -29.03 -1.50 -39.68
N THR A 419 -28.78 -0.65 -38.69
CA THR A 419 -29.10 0.78 -38.66
C THR A 419 -27.80 1.56 -38.42
N ILE A 420 -27.85 2.86 -38.68
CA ILE A 420 -26.74 3.78 -38.38
C ILE A 420 -26.37 3.71 -36.89
N GLU A 421 -27.36 3.52 -36.01
CA GLU A 421 -27.13 3.36 -34.57
C GLU A 421 -26.31 2.11 -34.26
N THR A 422 -26.61 0.99 -34.92
CA THR A 422 -25.86 -0.26 -34.81
C THR A 422 -24.41 -0.10 -35.25
N GLU A 423 -24.18 0.57 -36.38
CA GLU A 423 -22.83 0.84 -36.90
C GLU A 423 -22.03 1.72 -35.93
N ASN A 424 -22.67 2.79 -35.41
CA ASN A 424 -22.08 3.68 -34.42
C ASN A 424 -21.74 2.94 -33.12
N PHE A 425 -22.62 2.03 -32.66
CA PHE A 425 -22.37 1.23 -31.47
C PHE A 425 -21.19 0.28 -31.64
N ILE A 426 -21.08 -0.41 -32.79
CA ILE A 426 -19.95 -1.29 -33.08
C ILE A 426 -18.64 -0.50 -33.15
N LYS A 427 -18.67 0.71 -33.73
CA LYS A 427 -17.52 1.60 -33.75
C LYS A 427 -17.11 2.02 -32.35
N LEU A 428 -18.07 2.47 -31.52
CA LEU A 428 -17.83 2.83 -30.12
C LEU A 428 -17.23 1.65 -29.35
N TYR A 429 -17.79 0.45 -29.47
CA TYR A 429 -17.28 -0.74 -28.80
C TYR A 429 -15.82 -1.05 -29.19
N LYS A 430 -15.46 -0.92 -30.47
CA LYS A 430 -14.06 -1.08 -30.92
C LYS A 430 -13.14 0.00 -30.34
N GLU A 431 -13.60 1.24 -30.27
CA GLU A 431 -12.85 2.35 -29.69
C GLU A 431 -12.63 2.13 -28.18
N GLU A 432 -13.67 1.75 -27.43
CA GLU A 432 -13.58 1.44 -26.00
C GLU A 432 -12.63 0.26 -25.72
N LEU A 433 -12.63 -0.78 -26.55
CA LEU A 433 -11.65 -1.87 -26.42
C LEU A 433 -10.19 -1.39 -26.52
N GLY A 434 -9.93 -0.35 -27.31
CA GLY A 434 -8.59 0.24 -27.48
C GLY A 434 -8.22 1.30 -26.45
N LYS A 435 -9.13 1.66 -25.53
CA LYS A 435 -8.88 2.66 -24.50
C LYS A 435 -8.25 2.03 -23.25
N PRO A 436 -7.47 2.82 -22.47
CA PRO A 436 -6.99 2.40 -21.15
C PRO A 436 -8.14 1.97 -20.23
N THR A 437 -7.86 1.07 -19.30
CA THR A 437 -8.88 0.55 -18.37
C THR A 437 -9.38 1.57 -17.34
N TYR A 438 -8.74 2.74 -17.24
CA TYR A 438 -9.07 3.80 -16.28
C TYR A 438 -10.02 4.85 -16.85
N LEU A 439 -10.62 5.67 -15.99
CA LEU A 439 -11.64 6.61 -16.41
C LEU A 439 -11.09 7.73 -17.30
N HIS A 440 -11.80 8.01 -18.40
CA HIS A 440 -11.58 9.19 -19.23
C HIS A 440 -12.29 10.41 -18.65
N LEU A 441 -11.51 11.42 -18.27
CA LEU A 441 -12.02 12.59 -17.52
C LEU A 441 -12.69 13.66 -18.37
N GLN A 442 -12.53 13.64 -19.70
CA GLN A 442 -13.22 14.62 -20.56
C GLN A 442 -14.75 14.51 -20.44
N SER A 443 -15.28 13.37 -19.98
CA SER A 443 -16.70 13.13 -19.76
C SER A 443 -17.16 13.19 -18.29
N LEU A 444 -16.27 13.38 -17.32
CA LEU A 444 -16.57 13.21 -15.90
C LEU A 444 -16.09 14.43 -15.09
N ARG A 445 -16.86 15.52 -15.15
CA ARG A 445 -16.81 16.59 -14.14
C ARG A 445 -17.81 16.26 -13.05
N PHE A 446 -17.44 15.41 -12.11
CA PHE A 446 -18.22 15.20 -10.89
C PHE A 446 -17.84 16.28 -9.89
N ALA A 447 -18.33 17.50 -10.11
CA ALA A 447 -18.00 18.60 -9.21
C ALA A 447 -18.42 18.27 -7.76
N GLU A 448 -19.57 17.60 -7.56
CA GLU A 448 -20.00 17.06 -6.26
C GLU A 448 -20.90 15.83 -6.54
N ILE A 449 -20.61 14.68 -5.91
CA ILE A 449 -21.55 13.54 -5.85
C ILE A 449 -22.25 13.65 -4.50
N ASP A 450 -23.51 14.07 -4.51
CA ASP A 450 -24.38 14.17 -3.31
C ASP A 450 -24.76 12.79 -2.72
#